data_AF-A0A3D3FA68-F1
#
_entry.id   AF-A0A3D3FA68-F1
#
_cell.length_a   1.000
_cell.length_b   1.000
_cell.length_c   1.000
_cell.angle_alpha   90.00
_cell.angle_beta   90.00
_cell.angle_gamma   90.00
#
_symmetry.space_group_name_H-M   'P 1'
#
loop_
_entity.id
_entity.type
_entity.pdbx_description
1 polymer ?
#
loop_
_entity_poly.entity_id
_entity_poly.type
_entity_poly.pdbx_seq_one_letter_code
_entity_poly.pdbx_strand_id
1 'polypeptide(L)'
;KITQPLEQPHEMFQDVKVIAYPVTTGNQNSLTVQNTAISSSPSITELAKIIDKNNTTGINIPESGEFSIFFDTKEPFTARSLSVQVTERPVSTQAILQAKGADGKFKTISEFTIDRSNIDLNVGFKPFAPVVISIPSISSTGYKLTFKNSSAPVHLAEVEISSSPRVERYAEKTLAKMHQTPLPYWNAYLWPSHLEGDEANLAIKSGEVKDITQNMSADGVLTWNVPEGEWTVLRTGMAPTQVTNAPASPEATGLEVDKMSKKWVAEHFDRFIGEILRKIPEADRKTFKVVVQDSYETGGQNFTDDFLAAFENKYGYNPVPYLPVYEGLVVDSQLASDRFLWDMRRLVADKVAYDYVGGLRDISHKHGLKTWLENYGHWGFPGEFLMYGGQSDEIGGEFWSAGDLGNIENRAATSAGHIYGKKKISAESNTSGGPAYSRYPAMMKQRTDRFFAEGINNTLLHVYIHQPYEDKDPGVNAWFGNEFDRKNTWFSQLNIFTDYLKRANFMLQQGLNVADVAYFIGEDAPKMTGITDPPLPVGYQFDYMNAEVILRDMKVKDGLLTLPHGTQYKILVLPKLETMRPEVLEKIKKLVYEGAVVLGP
;
A
#
# COMPACT_ATOMS: atom_id res chain seq x y z
N LYS A 1 26.65 -33.28 9.56
CA LYS A 1 27.25 -32.04 9.02
C LYS A 1 26.95 -31.99 7.53
N ILE A 2 26.35 -30.91 7.05
CA ILE A 2 26.15 -30.66 5.61
C ILE A 2 27.13 -29.58 5.15
N THR A 3 27.51 -29.66 3.87
CA THR A 3 28.19 -28.60 3.14
C THR A 3 27.47 -28.46 1.81
N GLN A 4 26.75 -27.36 1.63
CA GLN A 4 25.87 -27.15 0.48
C GLN A 4 26.01 -25.71 -0.01
N PRO A 5 26.37 -25.47 -1.28
CA PRO A 5 26.23 -24.14 -1.87
C PRO A 5 24.74 -23.77 -1.91
N LEU A 6 24.43 -22.59 -1.38
CA LEU A 6 23.15 -21.93 -1.58
C LEU A 6 23.38 -20.89 -2.66
N GLU A 7 22.69 -21.02 -3.80
CA GLU A 7 22.86 -20.08 -4.92
C GLU A 7 22.26 -18.72 -4.56
N GLN A 8 22.85 -17.65 -5.12
CA GLN A 8 22.23 -16.33 -5.06
C GLN A 8 21.13 -16.26 -6.12
N PRO A 9 19.91 -15.83 -5.76
CA PRO A 9 18.80 -15.81 -6.71
C PRO A 9 18.90 -14.70 -7.75
N HIS A 10 19.68 -13.64 -7.47
CA HIS A 10 19.80 -12.46 -8.32
C HIS A 10 21.13 -11.73 -8.07
N GLU A 11 21.67 -11.01 -9.06
CA GLU A 11 22.96 -10.29 -8.97
C GLU A 11 22.98 -9.17 -7.91
N MET A 12 21.87 -8.44 -7.76
CA MET A 12 21.67 -7.39 -6.75
C MET A 12 21.12 -7.92 -5.42
N PHE A 13 21.23 -9.22 -5.15
CA PHE A 13 20.72 -9.82 -3.92
C PHE A 13 21.69 -9.58 -2.76
N GLN A 14 21.19 -8.94 -1.70
CA GLN A 14 21.90 -8.76 -0.45
C GLN A 14 21.35 -9.71 0.61
N ASP A 15 22.22 -10.57 1.15
CA ASP A 15 21.86 -11.48 2.23
C ASP A 15 21.36 -10.73 3.47
N VAL A 16 20.27 -11.21 4.06
CA VAL A 16 19.67 -10.70 5.30
C VAL A 16 19.88 -11.72 6.41
N LYS A 17 19.35 -12.93 6.26
CA LYS A 17 19.49 -14.03 7.22
C LYS A 17 19.50 -15.38 6.53
N VAL A 18 20.18 -16.35 7.14
CA VAL A 18 19.97 -17.77 6.84
C VAL A 18 19.38 -18.40 8.08
N ILE A 19 18.16 -18.91 7.98
CA ILE A 19 17.46 -19.56 9.08
C ILE A 19 17.17 -21.02 8.75
N ALA A 20 17.00 -21.84 9.78
CA ALA A 20 16.52 -23.21 9.64
C ALA A 20 15.42 -23.52 10.65
N TYR A 21 14.43 -24.30 10.23
CA TYR A 21 13.34 -24.76 11.10
C TYR A 21 12.99 -26.21 10.78
N PRO A 22 12.51 -26.99 11.78
CA PRO A 22 12.20 -28.40 11.56
C PRO A 22 11.03 -28.55 10.61
N VAL A 23 11.07 -29.60 9.78
CA VAL A 23 9.92 -30.02 8.99
C VAL A 23 8.89 -30.62 9.94
N THR A 24 7.80 -29.90 10.15
CA THR A 24 6.60 -30.36 10.87
C THR A 24 6.01 -31.61 10.20
N THR A 25 5.77 -32.68 10.98
CA THR A 25 5.20 -33.95 10.52
C THR A 25 3.78 -33.79 9.95
N GLY A 26 3.52 -34.39 8.78
CA GLY A 26 2.21 -34.36 8.09
C GLY A 26 2.01 -33.18 7.13
N ASN A 27 3.04 -32.35 6.92
CA ASN A 27 2.84 -30.94 6.60
C ASN A 27 3.35 -30.46 5.23
N GLN A 28 3.37 -31.30 4.20
CA GLN A 28 3.69 -30.87 2.83
C GLN A 28 2.93 -31.66 1.75
N ASN A 29 1.77 -32.22 2.09
CA ASN A 29 0.96 -32.92 1.10
C ASN A 29 0.03 -31.92 0.40
N SER A 30 0.19 -31.80 -0.91
CA SER A 30 -0.73 -31.12 -1.81
C SER A 30 -1.45 -32.15 -2.68
N LEU A 31 -2.55 -31.74 -3.30
CA LEU A 31 -3.08 -32.48 -4.45
C LEU A 31 -2.06 -32.43 -5.59
N THR A 32 -1.79 -33.58 -6.19
CA THR A 32 -0.84 -33.77 -7.30
C THR A 32 -1.41 -34.76 -8.31
N VAL A 33 -0.75 -34.88 -9.48
CA VAL A 33 -1.10 -35.87 -10.50
C VAL A 33 -1.06 -37.33 -9.99
N GLN A 34 -0.35 -37.60 -8.89
CA GLN A 34 -0.24 -38.96 -8.33
C GLN A 34 -1.43 -39.33 -7.42
N ASN A 35 -2.07 -38.36 -6.76
CA ASN A 35 -3.11 -38.63 -5.76
C ASN A 35 -4.51 -38.10 -6.15
N THR A 36 -4.61 -37.36 -7.26
CA THR A 36 -5.83 -36.65 -7.67
C THR A 36 -6.14 -36.86 -9.14
N ALA A 37 -7.38 -37.19 -9.45
CA ALA A 37 -7.92 -37.12 -10.80
C ALA A 37 -8.46 -35.71 -11.06
N ILE A 38 -8.00 -35.07 -12.13
CA ILE A 38 -8.38 -33.71 -12.49
C ILE A 38 -9.25 -33.70 -13.75
N SER A 39 -10.34 -32.94 -13.72
CA SER A 39 -11.23 -32.73 -14.88
C SER A 39 -11.75 -31.30 -14.90
N SER A 40 -12.35 -30.85 -16.01
CA SER A 40 -12.91 -29.51 -16.12
C SER A 40 -14.24 -29.47 -16.86
N SER A 41 -15.00 -28.41 -16.63
CA SER A 41 -16.20 -28.07 -17.39
C SER A 41 -16.22 -26.56 -17.69
N PRO A 42 -16.21 -26.14 -18.96
CA PRO A 42 -15.98 -26.95 -20.17
C PRO A 42 -14.67 -27.78 -20.16
N SER A 43 -14.64 -28.87 -20.92
CA SER A 43 -13.48 -29.78 -20.96
C SER A 43 -12.29 -29.13 -21.66
N ILE A 44 -11.11 -29.21 -21.04
CA ILE A 44 -9.82 -28.82 -21.64
C ILE A 44 -8.80 -29.95 -21.48
N THR A 45 -7.84 -30.04 -22.40
CA THR A 45 -6.70 -30.95 -22.30
C THR A 45 -5.59 -30.36 -21.41
N GLU A 46 -4.64 -31.20 -20.99
CA GLU A 46 -3.42 -30.79 -20.26
C GLU A 46 -3.63 -30.17 -18.87
N LEU A 47 -4.76 -30.48 -18.20
CA LEU A 47 -5.03 -30.06 -16.83
C LEU A 47 -3.95 -30.48 -15.80
N ALA A 48 -3.14 -31.49 -16.11
CA ALA A 48 -2.00 -31.87 -15.27
C ALA A 48 -0.96 -30.74 -15.12
N LYS A 49 -0.91 -29.78 -16.06
CA LYS A 49 0.02 -28.64 -16.05
C LYS A 49 -0.23 -27.61 -14.94
N ILE A 50 -1.37 -27.68 -14.25
CA ILE A 50 -1.69 -26.78 -13.14
C ILE A 50 -1.48 -27.42 -11.77
N ILE A 51 -0.91 -28.61 -11.73
CA ILE A 51 -0.55 -29.34 -10.52
C ILE A 51 0.80 -30.04 -10.69
N ASP A 52 1.66 -29.51 -11.58
CA ASP A 52 2.97 -30.07 -11.91
C ASP A 52 4.12 -29.38 -11.14
N LYS A 53 3.78 -28.36 -10.33
CA LYS A 53 4.70 -27.52 -9.55
C LYS A 53 5.64 -26.68 -10.42
N ASN A 54 5.26 -26.40 -11.66
CA ASN A 54 6.03 -25.57 -12.58
C ASN A 54 5.24 -24.32 -12.99
N ASN A 55 5.61 -23.17 -12.43
CA ASN A 55 4.95 -21.89 -12.71
C ASN A 55 5.17 -21.37 -14.16
N THR A 56 5.99 -22.04 -14.98
CA THR A 56 6.22 -21.69 -16.40
C THR A 56 5.32 -22.44 -17.37
N THR A 57 4.67 -23.51 -16.92
CA THR A 57 3.63 -24.22 -17.64
C THR A 57 2.25 -23.69 -17.24
N GLY A 58 1.21 -24.12 -17.93
CA GLY A 58 -0.15 -23.70 -17.61
C GLY A 58 -1.19 -24.07 -18.66
N ILE A 59 -2.42 -23.66 -18.39
CA ILE A 59 -3.59 -23.86 -19.27
C ILE A 59 -4.25 -22.51 -19.60
N ASN A 60 -4.98 -22.48 -20.71
CA ASN A 60 -5.78 -21.33 -21.12
C ASN A 60 -7.27 -21.61 -20.90
N ILE A 61 -7.89 -20.90 -19.97
CA ILE A 61 -9.32 -20.95 -19.73
C ILE A 61 -10.00 -19.95 -20.68
N PRO A 62 -10.82 -20.42 -21.65
CA PRO A 62 -11.48 -19.54 -22.59
C PRO A 62 -12.54 -18.68 -21.90
N GLU A 63 -12.90 -17.58 -22.55
CA GLU A 63 -14.06 -16.76 -22.20
C GLU A 63 -15.32 -17.60 -22.41
N SER A 64 -15.85 -18.17 -21.32
CA SER A 64 -16.95 -19.15 -21.36
C SER A 64 -18.04 -18.87 -20.32
N GLY A 65 -18.00 -17.72 -19.65
CA GLY A 65 -18.91 -17.35 -18.57
C GLY A 65 -18.52 -18.01 -17.25
N GLU A 66 -18.56 -19.34 -17.18
CA GLU A 66 -18.09 -20.12 -16.03
C GLU A 66 -17.22 -21.29 -16.47
N PHE A 67 -16.08 -21.46 -15.79
CA PHE A 67 -15.17 -22.59 -15.96
C PHE A 67 -14.87 -23.23 -14.61
N SER A 68 -15.13 -24.52 -14.47
CA SER A 68 -14.89 -25.28 -13.23
C SER A 68 -13.83 -26.34 -13.42
N ILE A 69 -12.93 -26.44 -12.46
CA ILE A 69 -11.92 -27.50 -12.34
C ILE A 69 -12.32 -28.38 -11.15
N PHE A 70 -12.34 -29.69 -11.37
CA PHE A 70 -12.69 -30.69 -10.37
C PHE A 70 -11.44 -31.50 -10.01
N PHE A 71 -11.24 -31.67 -8.70
CA PHE A 71 -10.14 -32.43 -8.12
C PHE A 71 -10.75 -33.58 -7.32
N ASP A 72 -10.80 -34.77 -7.91
CA ASP A 72 -11.36 -35.97 -7.31
C ASP A 72 -10.24 -36.83 -6.71
N THR A 73 -10.34 -37.14 -5.43
CA THR A 73 -9.38 -37.96 -4.68
C THR A 73 -10.02 -39.30 -4.31
N LYS A 74 -9.21 -40.36 -4.27
CA LYS A 74 -9.71 -41.71 -3.92
C LYS A 74 -10.07 -41.82 -2.44
N GLU A 75 -9.22 -41.25 -1.59
CA GLU A 75 -9.40 -41.15 -0.15
C GLU A 75 -9.63 -39.70 0.23
N PRO A 76 -10.37 -39.41 1.32
CA PRO A 76 -10.55 -38.03 1.77
C PRO A 76 -9.22 -37.32 1.99
N PHE A 77 -9.02 -36.20 1.28
CA PHE A 77 -7.92 -35.28 1.53
C PHE A 77 -8.40 -34.18 2.48
N THR A 78 -7.55 -33.72 3.40
CA THR A 78 -7.88 -32.58 4.28
C THR A 78 -7.16 -31.33 3.78
N ALA A 79 -7.90 -30.36 3.28
CA ALA A 79 -7.39 -29.10 2.77
C ALA A 79 -7.48 -27.98 3.83
N ARG A 80 -6.46 -27.12 3.87
CA ARG A 80 -6.33 -25.95 4.75
C ARG A 80 -5.91 -24.67 4.02
N SER A 81 -5.37 -24.80 2.81
CA SER A 81 -5.12 -23.63 1.96
C SER A 81 -5.32 -23.93 0.49
N LEU A 82 -5.57 -22.87 -0.27
CA LEU A 82 -5.54 -22.84 -1.73
C LEU A 82 -4.53 -21.78 -2.18
N SER A 83 -3.62 -22.13 -3.09
CA SER A 83 -2.79 -21.18 -3.83
C SER A 83 -3.16 -21.23 -5.31
N VAL A 84 -3.39 -20.08 -5.92
CA VAL A 84 -3.63 -19.97 -7.38
C VAL A 84 -2.57 -19.05 -7.97
N GLN A 85 -1.75 -19.63 -8.84
CA GLN A 85 -0.74 -18.93 -9.62
C GLN A 85 -1.23 -18.79 -11.06
N VAL A 86 -1.11 -17.58 -11.60
CA VAL A 86 -1.43 -17.29 -12.99
C VAL A 86 -0.14 -17.23 -13.79
N THR A 87 -0.21 -17.41 -15.11
CA THR A 87 0.95 -17.15 -15.97
C THR A 87 1.22 -15.64 -16.03
N GLU A 88 2.31 -15.25 -16.68
CA GLU A 88 2.72 -13.84 -16.84
C GLU A 88 1.81 -13.07 -17.83
N ARG A 89 0.51 -13.08 -17.57
CA ARG A 89 -0.53 -12.41 -18.36
C ARG A 89 -1.51 -11.71 -17.42
N PRO A 90 -1.87 -10.45 -17.70
CA PRO A 90 -2.85 -9.73 -16.90
C PRO A 90 -4.16 -10.48 -16.77
N VAL A 91 -4.72 -10.52 -15.55
CA VAL A 91 -5.98 -11.21 -15.28
C VAL A 91 -6.71 -10.58 -14.10
N SER A 92 -8.03 -10.45 -14.21
CA SER A 92 -8.92 -10.15 -13.09
C SER A 92 -10.17 -11.01 -13.21
N THR A 93 -10.42 -11.88 -12.22
CA THR A 93 -11.56 -12.80 -12.24
C THR A 93 -12.02 -13.17 -10.83
N GLN A 94 -13.30 -13.53 -10.70
CA GLN A 94 -13.85 -14.09 -9.47
C GLN A 94 -13.67 -15.60 -9.47
N ALA A 95 -13.23 -16.14 -8.34
CA ALA A 95 -13.04 -17.57 -8.12
C ALA A 95 -13.83 -18.05 -6.91
N ILE A 96 -14.33 -19.28 -6.98
CA ILE A 96 -15.09 -19.93 -5.92
C ILE A 96 -14.47 -21.30 -5.66
N LEU A 97 -14.01 -21.53 -4.44
CA LEU A 97 -13.61 -22.85 -3.97
C LEU A 97 -14.78 -23.55 -3.29
N GLN A 98 -15.03 -24.79 -3.66
CA GLN A 98 -16.08 -25.63 -3.10
C GLN A 98 -15.55 -27.02 -2.74
N ALA A 99 -16.15 -27.67 -1.74
CA ALA A 99 -15.87 -29.05 -1.37
C ALA A 99 -17.12 -29.90 -1.51
N LYS A 100 -16.94 -31.16 -1.88
CA LYS A 100 -18.01 -32.16 -1.99
C LYS A 100 -18.44 -32.61 -0.60
N GLY A 101 -19.72 -32.40 -0.29
CA GLY A 101 -20.35 -32.87 0.94
C GLY A 101 -20.73 -34.34 0.88
N ALA A 102 -21.15 -34.89 2.02
CA ALA A 102 -21.65 -36.26 2.14
C ALA A 102 -22.90 -36.54 1.27
N ASP A 103 -23.65 -35.51 0.91
CA ASP A 103 -24.79 -35.55 -0.02
C ASP A 103 -24.36 -35.56 -1.50
N GLY A 104 -23.06 -35.59 -1.77
CA GLY A 104 -22.47 -35.54 -3.11
C GLY A 104 -22.51 -34.15 -3.75
N LYS A 105 -23.04 -33.13 -3.08
CA LYS A 105 -23.15 -31.76 -3.60
C LYS A 105 -21.93 -30.93 -3.21
N PHE A 106 -21.53 -30.02 -4.09
CA PHE A 106 -20.48 -29.05 -3.80
C PHE A 106 -21.03 -27.89 -2.97
N LYS A 107 -20.39 -27.61 -1.82
CA LYS A 107 -20.71 -26.49 -0.94
C LYS A 107 -19.56 -25.48 -0.99
N THR A 108 -19.91 -24.19 -1.05
CA THR A 108 -18.93 -23.10 -1.07
C THR A 108 -18.13 -23.06 0.22
N ILE A 109 -16.81 -22.99 0.06
CA ILE A 109 -15.83 -22.80 1.13
C ILE A 109 -15.41 -21.33 1.18
N SER A 110 -15.03 -20.78 0.02
CA SER A 110 -14.53 -19.42 -0.11
C SER A 110 -14.85 -18.85 -1.49
N GLU A 111 -15.16 -17.56 -1.54
CA GLU A 111 -15.30 -16.76 -2.75
C GLU A 111 -14.28 -15.62 -2.70
N PHE A 112 -13.52 -15.43 -3.77
CA PHE A 112 -12.40 -14.49 -3.76
C PHE A 112 -12.05 -13.97 -5.16
N THR A 113 -11.45 -12.79 -5.21
CA THR A 113 -10.93 -12.20 -6.46
C THR A 113 -9.49 -12.62 -6.70
N ILE A 114 -9.17 -13.01 -7.94
CA ILE A 114 -7.80 -13.07 -8.45
C ILE A 114 -7.59 -11.82 -9.28
N ASP A 115 -6.75 -10.90 -8.82
CA ASP A 115 -6.48 -9.65 -9.53
C ASP A 115 -4.97 -9.41 -9.68
N ARG A 116 -4.51 -9.64 -10.91
CA ARG A 116 -3.17 -9.37 -11.45
C ARG A 116 -3.29 -8.56 -12.74
N SER A 117 -4.27 -7.67 -12.80
CA SER A 117 -4.60 -6.90 -14.01
C SER A 117 -3.57 -5.82 -14.34
N ASN A 118 -2.94 -5.23 -13.33
CA ASN A 118 -1.86 -4.28 -13.52
C ASN A 118 -0.51 -4.95 -13.18
N ILE A 119 0.38 -4.97 -14.17
CA ILE A 119 1.68 -5.64 -14.11
C ILE A 119 2.84 -4.68 -13.85
N ASP A 120 2.55 -3.38 -13.76
CA ASP A 120 3.55 -2.37 -13.47
C ASP A 120 4.13 -2.58 -12.08
N LEU A 121 5.45 -2.37 -11.94
CA LEU A 121 6.13 -2.58 -10.67
C LEU A 121 5.70 -1.59 -9.58
N ASN A 122 5.13 -0.45 -9.97
CA ASN A 122 4.52 0.49 -9.01
C ASN A 122 3.23 -0.06 -8.37
N VAL A 123 2.63 -1.14 -8.87
CA VAL A 123 1.56 -1.85 -8.15
C VAL A 123 2.04 -3.15 -7.49
N GLY A 124 3.35 -3.27 -7.26
CA GLY A 124 3.98 -4.37 -6.53
C GLY A 124 5.12 -5.02 -7.29
N PHE A 125 6.23 -5.27 -6.60
CA PHE A 125 7.46 -5.84 -7.15
C PHE A 125 7.40 -7.36 -7.44
N LYS A 126 6.28 -8.03 -7.14
CA LYS A 126 5.96 -9.38 -7.63
C LYS A 126 4.64 -9.31 -8.44
N PRO A 127 4.65 -8.86 -9.70
CA PRO A 127 3.43 -8.56 -10.48
C PRO A 127 2.42 -9.71 -10.56
N PHE A 128 2.93 -10.94 -10.65
CA PHE A 128 2.16 -12.17 -10.74
C PHE A 128 2.25 -13.03 -9.47
N ALA A 129 2.42 -12.44 -8.28
CA ALA A 129 2.45 -13.22 -7.03
C ALA A 129 1.20 -14.14 -6.90
N PRO A 130 1.31 -15.33 -6.29
CA PRO A 130 0.16 -16.22 -6.14
C PRO A 130 -0.95 -15.57 -5.30
N VAL A 131 -2.19 -15.94 -5.58
CA VAL A 131 -3.34 -15.64 -4.72
C VAL A 131 -3.52 -16.80 -3.76
N VAL A 132 -3.23 -16.56 -2.48
CA VAL A 132 -3.35 -17.57 -1.43
C VAL A 132 -4.56 -17.29 -0.56
N ILE A 133 -5.38 -18.31 -0.35
CA ILE A 133 -6.58 -18.30 0.49
C ILE A 133 -6.40 -19.32 1.60
N SER A 134 -6.61 -18.88 2.84
CA SER A 134 -6.68 -19.76 4.00
C SER A 134 -8.11 -20.26 4.15
N ILE A 135 -8.29 -21.55 4.38
CA ILE A 135 -9.62 -22.15 4.51
C ILE A 135 -9.71 -22.95 5.81
N PRO A 136 -10.91 -23.07 6.40
CA PRO A 136 -11.11 -24.01 7.49
C PRO A 136 -10.67 -25.43 7.08
N SER A 137 -10.22 -26.23 8.04
CA SER A 137 -9.87 -27.63 7.83
C SER A 137 -11.06 -28.41 7.28
N ILE A 138 -10.98 -28.81 6.01
CA ILE A 138 -12.08 -29.46 5.29
C ILE A 138 -11.56 -30.75 4.67
N SER A 139 -12.07 -31.88 5.18
CA SER A 139 -11.83 -33.20 4.62
C SER A 139 -12.89 -33.55 3.57
N SER A 140 -12.48 -33.80 2.32
CA SER A 140 -13.38 -34.17 1.24
C SER A 140 -12.70 -35.08 0.22
N THR A 141 -13.52 -35.87 -0.49
CA THR A 141 -13.06 -36.65 -1.65
C THR A 141 -13.11 -35.86 -2.96
N GLY A 142 -13.66 -34.65 -2.95
CA GLY A 142 -13.77 -33.83 -4.17
C GLY A 142 -13.72 -32.34 -3.88
N TYR A 143 -12.86 -31.61 -4.58
CA TYR A 143 -12.82 -30.16 -4.57
C TYR A 143 -13.18 -29.60 -5.94
N LYS A 144 -13.79 -28.42 -5.96
CA LYS A 144 -14.14 -27.71 -7.20
C LYS A 144 -13.70 -26.26 -7.11
N LEU A 145 -12.93 -25.81 -8.09
CA LEU A 145 -12.53 -24.42 -8.27
C LEU A 145 -13.23 -23.86 -9.50
N THR A 146 -14.13 -22.91 -9.30
CA THR A 146 -14.92 -22.28 -10.37
C THR A 146 -14.46 -20.85 -10.59
N PHE A 147 -14.18 -20.50 -11.85
CA PHE A 147 -13.86 -19.15 -12.30
C PHE A 147 -15.07 -18.57 -13.03
N LYS A 148 -15.50 -17.37 -12.63
CA LYS A 148 -16.52 -16.59 -13.35
C LYS A 148 -15.80 -15.74 -14.38
N ASN A 149 -15.57 -16.31 -15.54
CA ASN A 149 -14.70 -15.76 -16.56
C ASN A 149 -15.49 -15.27 -17.78
N SER A 150 -16.11 -14.10 -17.61
CA SER A 150 -17.08 -13.56 -18.56
C SER A 150 -16.50 -12.48 -19.50
N SER A 151 -15.25 -12.05 -19.34
CA SER A 151 -14.74 -10.86 -20.06
C SER A 151 -13.32 -10.98 -20.64
N ALA A 152 -12.50 -11.94 -20.21
CA ALA A 152 -11.16 -12.14 -20.75
C ALA A 152 -10.70 -13.59 -20.50
N PRO A 153 -9.79 -14.18 -21.29
CA PRO A 153 -9.22 -15.48 -20.97
C PRO A 153 -8.43 -15.46 -19.65
N VAL A 154 -8.48 -16.56 -18.88
CA VAL A 154 -7.68 -16.74 -17.65
C VAL A 154 -6.57 -17.73 -17.96
N HIS A 155 -5.33 -17.36 -17.67
CA HIS A 155 -4.19 -18.24 -17.85
C HIS A 155 -3.68 -18.71 -16.51
N LEU A 156 -4.00 -19.96 -16.15
CA LEU A 156 -3.55 -20.57 -14.90
C LEU A 156 -2.21 -21.25 -15.11
N ALA A 157 -1.27 -20.98 -14.22
CA ALA A 157 0.00 -21.69 -14.17
C ALA A 157 -0.09 -22.85 -13.17
N GLU A 158 -0.49 -22.59 -11.92
CA GLU A 158 -0.56 -23.61 -10.88
C GLU A 158 -1.75 -23.40 -9.94
N VAL A 159 -2.31 -24.50 -9.43
CA VAL A 159 -3.38 -24.54 -8.43
C VAL A 159 -2.97 -25.55 -7.35
N GLU A 160 -2.59 -25.06 -6.17
CA GLU A 160 -2.19 -25.90 -5.06
C GLU A 160 -3.29 -25.93 -3.99
N ILE A 161 -3.98 -27.08 -3.86
CA ILE A 161 -4.82 -27.37 -2.69
C ILE A 161 -3.94 -28.14 -1.70
N SER A 162 -3.65 -27.54 -0.55
CA SER A 162 -2.68 -28.05 0.41
C SER A 162 -3.30 -28.41 1.75
N SER A 163 -2.73 -29.42 2.39
CA SER A 163 -3.06 -29.82 3.76
C SER A 163 -2.38 -28.95 4.82
N SER A 164 -1.41 -28.15 4.41
CA SER A 164 -0.71 -27.18 5.27
C SER A 164 -1.48 -25.86 5.34
N PRO A 165 -1.49 -25.19 6.49
CA PRO A 165 -1.99 -23.83 6.58
C PRO A 165 -1.04 -22.86 5.87
N ARG A 166 -1.60 -21.81 5.28
CA ARG A 166 -0.85 -20.71 4.65
C ARG A 166 -1.44 -19.39 5.08
N VAL A 167 -0.60 -18.37 5.18
CA VAL A 167 -1.04 -17.01 5.46
C VAL A 167 -1.78 -16.49 4.23
N GLU A 168 -3.09 -16.25 4.40
CA GLU A 168 -3.94 -15.73 3.35
C GLU A 168 -3.43 -14.36 2.86
N ARG A 169 -3.42 -14.15 1.54
CA ARG A 169 -3.02 -12.88 0.91
C ARG A 169 -1.65 -12.37 1.37
N TYR A 170 -0.71 -13.28 1.66
CA TYR A 170 0.61 -12.89 2.14
C TYR A 170 1.35 -11.96 1.16
N ALA A 171 1.15 -12.11 -0.16
CA ALA A 171 1.73 -11.22 -1.16
C ALA A 171 1.24 -9.77 -1.00
N GLU A 172 -0.05 -9.58 -0.74
CA GLU A 172 -0.63 -8.27 -0.46
C GLU A 172 -0.26 -7.76 0.93
N LYS A 173 -0.27 -8.63 1.95
CA LYS A 173 0.13 -8.31 3.33
C LYS A 173 1.62 -7.99 3.46
N THR A 174 2.46 -8.43 2.52
CA THR A 174 3.90 -8.14 2.45
C THR A 174 4.24 -6.96 1.53
N LEU A 175 3.22 -6.30 0.94
CA LEU A 175 3.38 -5.22 -0.04
C LEU A 175 4.08 -5.64 -1.35
N ALA A 176 4.28 -6.95 -1.56
CA ALA A 176 4.80 -7.49 -2.81
C ALA A 176 3.79 -7.36 -3.96
N LYS A 177 2.50 -7.30 -3.62
CA LYS A 177 1.41 -6.92 -4.50
C LYS A 177 0.58 -5.82 -3.85
N MET A 178 0.34 -4.73 -4.55
CA MET A 178 -0.45 -3.60 -4.06
C MET A 178 -1.81 -3.56 -4.76
N HIS A 179 -2.71 -2.71 -4.28
CA HIS A 179 -4.01 -2.46 -4.91
C HIS A 179 -3.84 -2.12 -6.40
N GLN A 180 -4.62 -2.76 -7.27
CA GLN A 180 -4.41 -2.78 -8.72
C GLN A 180 -4.94 -1.54 -9.47
N THR A 181 -5.62 -0.64 -8.76
CA THR A 181 -6.18 0.60 -9.29
C THR A 181 -5.67 1.79 -8.47
N PRO A 182 -5.75 3.03 -9.00
CA PRO A 182 -5.10 4.18 -8.37
C PRO A 182 -5.74 4.58 -7.04
N LEU A 183 -7.01 4.18 -6.78
CA LEU A 183 -7.79 4.63 -5.63
C LEU A 183 -8.17 3.45 -4.73
N PRO A 184 -7.31 3.04 -3.78
CA PRO A 184 -7.70 2.11 -2.74
C PRO A 184 -8.61 2.80 -1.71
N TYR A 185 -9.81 2.27 -1.51
CA TYR A 185 -10.73 2.72 -0.46
C TYR A 185 -10.30 2.23 0.94
N TRP A 186 -10.94 2.75 1.99
CA TRP A 186 -10.59 2.48 3.39
C TRP A 186 -10.44 1.00 3.75
N ASN A 187 -11.23 0.11 3.13
CA ASN A 187 -11.22 -1.33 3.38
C ASN A 187 -10.26 -2.13 2.48
N ALA A 188 -9.49 -1.49 1.59
CA ALA A 188 -8.62 -2.18 0.62
C ALA A 188 -7.54 -3.08 1.26
N TYR A 189 -7.10 -2.72 2.46
CA TYR A 189 -6.10 -3.47 3.24
C TYR A 189 -6.67 -3.88 4.61
N LEU A 190 -7.93 -4.32 4.61
CA LEU A 190 -8.56 -5.01 5.73
C LEU A 190 -8.83 -6.45 5.30
N TRP A 191 -8.29 -7.40 6.05
CA TRP A 191 -8.48 -8.82 5.79
C TRP A 191 -9.42 -9.42 6.83
N PRO A 192 -10.23 -10.42 6.46
CA PRO A 192 -11.05 -11.16 7.42
C PRO A 192 -10.18 -11.78 8.51
N SER A 193 -10.68 -11.78 9.76
CA SER A 193 -10.09 -12.61 10.80
C SER A 193 -10.44 -14.08 10.53
N HIS A 194 -9.44 -14.95 10.46
CA HIS A 194 -9.66 -16.38 10.36
C HIS A 194 -9.90 -16.98 11.76
N LEU A 195 -10.84 -17.92 11.86
CA LEU A 195 -10.98 -18.75 13.05
C LEU A 195 -9.80 -19.71 13.12
N GLU A 196 -9.11 -19.76 14.25
CA GLU A 196 -8.04 -20.74 14.47
C GLU A 196 -8.61 -22.16 14.36
N GLY A 197 -8.03 -22.96 13.46
CA GLY A 197 -8.37 -24.37 13.28
C GLY A 197 -7.51 -25.31 14.13
N ASP A 198 -7.42 -26.58 13.70
CA ASP A 198 -6.53 -27.61 14.25
C ASP A 198 -5.04 -27.42 13.86
N GLU A 199 -4.67 -26.20 13.49
CA GLU A 199 -3.42 -25.84 12.80
C GLU A 199 -2.22 -25.71 13.73
N ALA A 200 -2.44 -25.70 15.05
CA ALA A 200 -1.38 -25.48 16.04
C ALA A 200 -0.21 -26.48 15.90
N ASN A 201 -0.46 -27.71 15.45
CA ASN A 201 0.58 -28.72 15.25
C ASN A 201 1.23 -28.67 13.85
N LEU A 202 0.70 -27.84 12.96
CA LEU A 202 1.14 -27.65 11.57
C LEU A 202 1.81 -26.29 11.34
N ALA A 203 1.79 -25.39 12.31
CA ALA A 203 2.53 -24.13 12.23
C ALA A 203 4.01 -24.34 12.58
N ILE A 204 4.90 -23.59 11.92
CA ILE A 204 6.31 -23.48 12.33
C ILE A 204 6.34 -22.90 13.74
N LYS A 205 7.09 -23.51 14.67
CA LYS A 205 7.26 -22.95 16.01
C LYS A 205 8.39 -21.94 16.02
N SER A 206 8.10 -20.69 16.36
CA SER A 206 9.11 -19.61 16.38
C SER A 206 10.30 -19.96 17.27
N GLY A 207 10.06 -20.61 18.42
CA GLY A 207 11.10 -21.08 19.34
C GLY A 207 12.01 -22.20 18.79
N GLU A 208 11.64 -22.83 17.68
CA GLU A 208 12.44 -23.87 17.01
C GLU A 208 13.19 -23.35 15.78
N VAL A 209 12.92 -22.11 15.35
CA VAL A 209 13.64 -21.45 14.27
C VAL A 209 15.05 -21.06 14.74
N LYS A 210 16.06 -21.46 13.98
CA LYS A 210 17.47 -21.22 14.26
C LYS A 210 18.04 -20.23 13.27
N ASP A 211 18.62 -19.13 13.77
CA ASP A 211 19.49 -18.28 12.97
C ASP A 211 20.85 -18.99 12.77
N ILE A 212 21.08 -19.45 11.55
CA ILE A 212 22.29 -20.15 11.12
C ILE A 212 23.08 -19.30 10.12
N THR A 213 22.88 -17.97 10.11
CA THR A 213 23.56 -17.05 9.19
C THR A 213 25.08 -17.19 9.27
N GLN A 214 25.63 -17.32 10.48
CA GLN A 214 27.06 -17.53 10.73
C GLN A 214 27.62 -18.85 10.16
N ASN A 215 26.75 -19.80 9.78
CA ASN A 215 27.15 -21.06 9.16
C ASN A 215 27.30 -20.95 7.64
N MET A 216 26.87 -19.86 7.02
CA MET A 216 27.07 -19.60 5.60
C MET A 216 28.30 -18.70 5.42
N SER A 217 29.21 -19.12 4.55
CA SER A 217 30.37 -18.32 4.16
C SER A 217 29.98 -17.20 3.18
N ALA A 218 30.89 -16.25 2.95
CA ALA A 218 30.65 -15.11 2.05
C ALA A 218 30.43 -15.50 0.58
N ASP A 219 30.93 -16.67 0.16
CA ASP A 219 30.69 -17.28 -1.15
C ASP A 219 29.39 -18.13 -1.21
N GLY A 220 28.56 -18.08 -0.17
CA GLY A 220 27.25 -18.74 -0.15
C GLY A 220 27.27 -20.22 0.20
N VAL A 221 28.39 -20.76 0.72
CA VAL A 221 28.47 -22.17 1.11
C VAL A 221 28.01 -22.35 2.55
N LEU A 222 26.89 -23.04 2.74
CA LEU A 222 26.38 -23.40 4.06
C LEU A 222 27.13 -24.61 4.61
N THR A 223 27.79 -24.44 5.76
CA THR A 223 28.41 -25.52 6.53
C THR A 223 27.79 -25.61 7.92
N TRP A 224 26.87 -26.56 8.10
CA TRP A 224 26.05 -26.65 9.31
C TRP A 224 25.98 -28.07 9.89
N ASN A 225 26.09 -28.16 11.22
CA ASN A 225 25.85 -29.39 11.96
C ASN A 225 24.35 -29.52 12.23
N VAL A 226 23.63 -30.02 11.22
CA VAL A 226 22.18 -30.24 11.29
C VAL A 226 21.85 -31.15 12.48
N PRO A 227 20.97 -30.71 13.41
CA PRO A 227 20.40 -31.57 14.44
C PRO A 227 19.67 -32.77 13.83
N GLU A 228 19.37 -33.79 14.64
CA GLU A 228 18.52 -34.90 14.20
C GLU A 228 17.15 -34.41 13.72
N GLY A 229 16.60 -35.08 12.70
CA GLY A 229 15.34 -34.73 12.03
C GLY A 229 15.54 -34.10 10.64
N GLU A 230 14.41 -33.79 10.00
CA GLU A 230 14.37 -33.06 8.73
C GLU A 230 14.23 -31.56 8.98
N TRP A 231 14.99 -30.75 8.24
CA TRP A 231 15.04 -29.30 8.43
C TRP A 231 14.90 -28.60 7.08
N THR A 232 14.12 -27.54 7.05
CA THR A 232 14.10 -26.59 5.94
C THR A 232 15.09 -25.48 6.24
N VAL A 233 15.95 -25.17 5.26
CA VAL A 233 16.85 -24.01 5.30
C VAL A 233 16.28 -22.92 4.40
N LEU A 234 16.12 -21.71 4.94
CA LEU A 234 15.67 -20.54 4.22
C LEU A 234 16.79 -19.48 4.21
N ARG A 235 17.32 -19.18 3.03
CA ARG A 235 18.21 -18.04 2.77
C ARG A 235 17.35 -16.86 2.36
N THR A 236 17.30 -15.83 3.20
CA THR A 236 16.56 -14.59 2.92
C THR A 236 17.52 -13.46 2.60
N GLY A 237 17.05 -12.55 1.76
CA GLY A 237 17.78 -11.35 1.37
C GLY A 237 16.83 -10.31 0.82
N MET A 238 17.40 -9.18 0.42
CA MET A 238 16.68 -8.09 -0.22
C MET A 238 17.31 -7.74 -1.57
N ALA A 239 16.50 -7.19 -2.47
CA ALA A 239 16.91 -6.70 -3.77
C ALA A 239 16.08 -5.45 -4.11
N PRO A 240 16.55 -4.56 -5.01
CA PRO A 240 15.78 -3.42 -5.45
C PRO A 240 14.45 -3.82 -6.10
N THR A 241 13.40 -3.01 -5.91
CA THR A 241 12.08 -3.22 -6.53
C THR A 241 12.08 -2.96 -8.05
N GLN A 242 13.16 -2.37 -8.56
CA GLN A 242 13.37 -1.99 -9.96
C GLN A 242 12.45 -0.87 -10.49
N VAL A 243 11.63 -0.25 -9.62
CA VAL A 243 10.86 0.94 -9.99
C VAL A 243 11.81 2.11 -10.21
N THR A 244 11.55 2.89 -11.26
CA THR A 244 12.30 4.09 -11.63
C THR A 244 11.42 5.33 -11.61
N ASN A 245 12.03 6.51 -11.50
CA ASN A 245 11.31 7.77 -11.65
C ASN A 245 10.75 7.92 -13.08
N ALA A 246 9.54 8.45 -13.19
CA ALA A 246 8.90 8.76 -14.47
C ALA A 246 7.86 9.89 -14.30
N PRO A 247 7.62 10.71 -15.35
CA PRO A 247 8.33 10.76 -16.62
C PRO A 247 9.69 11.48 -16.48
N ALA A 248 10.74 10.95 -17.11
CA ALA A 248 12.06 11.59 -17.21
C ALA A 248 12.73 11.24 -18.54
N SER A 249 13.73 12.03 -18.96
CA SER A 249 14.56 11.63 -20.09
C SER A 249 15.42 10.42 -19.70
N PRO A 250 15.87 9.58 -20.66
CA PRO A 250 16.65 8.39 -20.34
C PRO A 250 17.91 8.67 -19.50
N GLU A 251 18.55 9.84 -19.68
CA GLU A 251 19.74 10.25 -18.92
C GLU A 251 19.44 10.68 -17.48
N ALA A 252 18.17 10.97 -17.18
CA ALA A 252 17.66 11.37 -15.87
C ALA A 252 16.74 10.31 -15.24
N THR A 253 16.64 9.12 -15.85
CA THR A 253 15.91 7.98 -15.30
C THR A 253 16.85 7.07 -14.52
N GLY A 254 16.47 6.75 -13.29
CA GLY A 254 17.19 5.84 -12.42
C GLY A 254 16.25 5.18 -11.41
N LEU A 255 16.80 4.24 -10.63
CA LEU A 255 16.05 3.57 -9.58
C LEU A 255 15.57 4.56 -8.53
N GLU A 256 14.35 4.34 -8.06
CA GLU A 256 13.78 5.08 -6.95
C GLU A 256 14.59 4.90 -5.67
N VAL A 257 14.75 5.99 -4.90
CA VAL A 257 15.46 5.95 -3.61
C VAL A 257 14.69 5.10 -2.59
N ASP A 258 15.41 4.37 -1.74
CA ASP A 258 14.83 3.66 -0.59
C ASP A 258 14.10 4.63 0.34
N LYS A 259 12.76 4.56 0.35
CA LYS A 259 11.87 5.45 1.12
C LYS A 259 11.84 5.13 2.61
N MET A 260 12.53 4.08 3.06
CA MET A 260 12.66 3.71 4.47
C MET A 260 14.02 4.11 5.05
N SER A 261 14.86 4.83 4.31
CA SER A 261 16.21 5.20 4.77
C SER A 261 16.47 6.70 4.68
N LYS A 262 16.50 7.35 5.84
CA LYS A 262 16.86 8.77 5.95
C LYS A 262 18.27 9.06 5.40
N LYS A 263 19.18 8.10 5.52
CA LYS A 263 20.53 8.19 4.95
C LYS A 263 20.48 8.28 3.43
N TRP A 264 19.75 7.37 2.78
CA TRP A 264 19.68 7.32 1.32
C TRP A 264 18.88 8.49 0.74
N VAL A 265 17.87 8.97 1.45
CA VAL A 265 17.13 10.20 1.09
C VAL A 265 18.03 11.44 1.14
N ALA A 266 18.90 11.56 2.14
CA ALA A 266 19.86 12.65 2.22
C ALA A 266 20.92 12.60 1.09
N GLU A 267 21.40 11.40 0.75
CA GLU A 267 22.31 11.22 -0.39
C GLU A 267 21.61 11.59 -1.71
N HIS A 268 20.38 11.11 -1.93
CA HIS A 268 19.58 11.46 -3.11
C HIS A 268 19.37 12.98 -3.21
N PHE A 269 19.02 13.64 -2.11
CA PHE A 269 18.93 15.10 -2.05
C PHE A 269 20.24 15.76 -2.47
N ASP A 270 21.38 15.33 -1.91
CA ASP A 270 22.68 15.95 -2.22
C ASP A 270 23.06 15.77 -3.69
N ARG A 271 22.78 14.61 -4.28
CA ARG A 271 23.07 14.32 -5.69
C ARG A 271 22.16 15.02 -6.68
N PHE A 272 20.99 15.48 -6.25
CA PHE A 272 20.04 16.19 -7.11
C PHE A 272 19.91 17.67 -6.74
N ILE A 273 19.21 17.99 -5.64
CA ILE A 273 19.02 19.36 -5.18
C ILE A 273 20.36 19.98 -4.76
N GLY A 274 21.24 19.22 -4.11
CA GLY A 274 22.57 19.68 -3.74
C GLY A 274 23.40 20.12 -4.95
N GLU A 275 23.31 19.42 -6.09
CA GLU A 275 23.94 19.83 -7.35
C GLU A 275 23.38 21.15 -7.91
N ILE A 276 22.05 21.32 -7.86
CA ILE A 276 21.40 22.59 -8.25
C ILE A 276 21.91 23.73 -7.37
N LEU A 277 21.97 23.49 -6.05
CA LEU A 277 22.51 24.46 -5.10
C LEU A 277 23.97 24.77 -5.43
N ARG A 278 24.83 23.79 -5.68
CA ARG A 278 26.25 24.03 -6.04
C ARG A 278 26.40 24.85 -7.32
N LYS A 279 25.53 24.65 -8.32
CA LYS A 279 25.59 25.36 -9.62
C LYS A 279 25.08 26.80 -9.59
N ILE A 280 24.11 27.12 -8.74
CA ILE A 280 23.55 28.48 -8.62
C ILE A 280 24.27 29.21 -7.49
N PRO A 281 24.89 30.39 -7.66
CA PRO A 281 25.51 31.13 -6.57
C PRO A 281 24.52 31.46 -5.44
N GLU A 282 24.95 31.43 -4.17
CA GLU A 282 24.07 31.67 -3.01
C GLU A 282 23.31 33.01 -3.10
N ALA A 283 23.98 34.06 -3.60
CA ALA A 283 23.38 35.39 -3.79
C ALA A 283 22.16 35.39 -4.75
N ASP A 284 22.10 34.42 -5.65
CA ASP A 284 21.05 34.28 -6.67
C ASP A 284 19.91 33.34 -6.23
N ARG A 285 20.06 32.62 -5.11
CA ARG A 285 19.06 31.66 -4.59
C ARG A 285 17.93 32.31 -3.77
N LYS A 286 17.70 33.62 -3.92
CA LYS A 286 16.71 34.36 -3.10
C LYS A 286 15.28 33.86 -3.24
N THR A 287 14.94 33.23 -4.37
CA THR A 287 13.62 32.70 -4.68
C THR A 287 13.53 31.17 -4.65
N PHE A 288 14.65 30.46 -4.56
CA PHE A 288 14.65 29.00 -4.41
C PHE A 288 14.46 28.65 -2.94
N LYS A 289 13.22 28.27 -2.59
CA LYS A 289 12.78 28.14 -1.19
C LYS A 289 12.05 26.84 -0.86
N VAL A 290 11.59 26.12 -1.86
CA VAL A 290 10.72 24.96 -1.68
C VAL A 290 11.27 23.80 -2.49
N VAL A 291 11.38 22.65 -1.85
CA VAL A 291 11.59 21.34 -2.47
C VAL A 291 10.24 20.64 -2.53
N VAL A 292 9.86 20.22 -3.73
CA VAL A 292 8.57 19.58 -3.98
C VAL A 292 8.72 18.06 -3.86
N GLN A 293 7.82 17.47 -3.11
CA GLN A 293 7.53 16.04 -3.09
C GLN A 293 6.16 15.88 -3.70
N ASP A 294 6.12 15.46 -4.96
CA ASP A 294 4.87 15.19 -5.64
C ASP A 294 4.15 13.98 -5.03
N SER A 295 2.98 13.68 -5.59
CA SER A 295 2.23 12.48 -5.27
C SER A 295 3.08 11.22 -5.46
N TYR A 296 2.73 10.17 -4.70
CA TYR A 296 3.52 8.95 -4.63
C TYR A 296 2.95 7.88 -5.58
N GLU A 297 3.67 7.50 -6.64
CA GLU A 297 3.28 6.45 -7.60
C GLU A 297 4.38 5.39 -7.86
N THR A 298 5.19 5.11 -6.84
CA THR A 298 6.42 4.30 -7.00
C THR A 298 6.38 2.94 -6.31
N GLY A 299 5.18 2.49 -5.93
CA GLY A 299 4.96 1.15 -5.39
C GLY A 299 5.44 0.89 -3.98
N GLY A 300 5.20 -0.35 -3.55
CA GLY A 300 5.51 -0.83 -2.20
C GLY A 300 6.97 -1.22 -2.04
N GLN A 301 7.44 -1.18 -0.80
CA GLN A 301 8.72 -1.72 -0.34
C GLN A 301 8.54 -2.33 1.06
N ASN A 302 9.28 -3.38 1.40
CA ASN A 302 9.02 -4.14 2.63
C ASN A 302 10.27 -4.57 3.41
N PHE A 303 11.45 -4.09 3.01
CA PHE A 303 12.71 -4.29 3.72
C PHE A 303 13.69 -3.13 3.44
N THR A 304 14.61 -2.88 4.37
CA THR A 304 15.73 -1.94 4.26
C THR A 304 16.89 -2.41 5.17
N ASP A 305 18.05 -1.76 5.09
CA ASP A 305 19.28 -2.14 5.79
C ASP A 305 19.10 -2.35 7.31
N ASP A 306 18.35 -1.47 7.97
CA ASP A 306 18.15 -1.48 9.42
C ASP A 306 16.83 -2.13 9.86
N PHE A 307 16.09 -2.76 8.94
CA PHE A 307 14.71 -3.18 9.17
C PHE A 307 14.53 -4.07 10.41
N LEU A 308 15.33 -5.14 10.54
CA LEU A 308 15.21 -6.08 11.65
C LEU A 308 15.46 -5.41 13.01
N ALA A 309 16.47 -4.53 13.09
CA ALA A 309 16.79 -3.82 14.31
C ALA A 309 15.72 -2.76 14.65
N ALA A 310 15.24 -2.02 13.64
CA ALA A 310 14.17 -1.05 13.81
C ALA A 310 12.86 -1.73 14.28
N PHE A 311 12.55 -2.89 13.72
CA PHE A 311 11.40 -3.70 14.11
C PHE A 311 11.49 -4.15 15.56
N GLU A 312 12.60 -4.78 15.96
CA GLU A 312 12.78 -5.28 17.33
C GLU A 312 12.73 -4.13 18.35
N ASN A 313 13.34 -2.99 18.04
CA ASN A 313 13.28 -1.80 18.89
C ASN A 313 11.87 -1.23 19.04
N LYS A 314 11.04 -1.29 17.98
CA LYS A 314 9.69 -0.74 17.97
C LYS A 314 8.69 -1.64 18.68
N TYR A 315 8.73 -2.95 18.41
CA TYR A 315 7.71 -3.91 18.85
C TYR A 315 8.15 -4.81 20.01
N GLY A 316 9.43 -4.79 20.37
CA GLY A 316 9.93 -5.49 21.56
C GLY A 316 10.10 -7.00 21.39
N TYR A 317 10.12 -7.52 20.16
CA TYR A 317 10.41 -8.92 19.88
C TYR A 317 11.26 -9.09 18.62
N ASN A 318 12.04 -10.17 18.59
CA ASN A 318 12.91 -10.51 17.46
C ASN A 318 12.07 -10.96 16.24
N PRO A 319 12.15 -10.29 15.09
CA PRO A 319 11.42 -10.66 13.88
C PRO A 319 12.00 -11.86 13.11
N VAL A 320 13.25 -12.27 13.37
CA VAL A 320 13.95 -13.30 12.59
C VAL A 320 13.19 -14.64 12.52
N PRO A 321 12.59 -15.16 13.62
CA PRO A 321 11.77 -16.37 13.56
C PRO A 321 10.53 -16.27 12.66
N TYR A 322 10.05 -15.05 12.36
CA TYR A 322 8.87 -14.81 11.55
C TYR A 322 9.18 -14.51 10.08
N LEU A 323 10.45 -14.52 9.65
CA LEU A 323 10.81 -14.38 8.23
C LEU A 323 10.12 -15.39 7.28
N PRO A 324 9.82 -16.65 7.67
CA PRO A 324 9.04 -17.56 6.81
C PRO A 324 7.65 -17.01 6.41
N VAL A 325 7.08 -16.10 7.21
CA VAL A 325 5.78 -15.48 6.95
C VAL A 325 5.79 -14.65 5.65
N TYR A 326 6.95 -14.12 5.22
CA TYR A 326 7.11 -13.44 3.92
C TYR A 326 6.85 -14.37 2.72
N GLU A 327 6.94 -15.69 2.91
CA GLU A 327 6.64 -16.72 1.90
C GLU A 327 5.31 -17.43 2.18
N GLY A 328 4.44 -16.81 2.99
CA GLY A 328 3.11 -17.29 3.31
C GLY A 328 3.08 -18.50 4.24
N LEU A 329 4.19 -18.82 4.91
CA LEU A 329 4.25 -19.88 5.91
C LEU A 329 3.71 -19.38 7.25
N VAL A 330 2.92 -20.22 7.93
CA VAL A 330 2.37 -19.88 9.24
C VAL A 330 3.39 -20.16 10.33
N VAL A 331 3.72 -19.15 11.12
CA VAL A 331 4.56 -19.23 12.32
C VAL A 331 3.69 -19.01 13.56
N ASP A 332 3.80 -19.95 14.50
CA ASP A 332 3.02 -20.13 15.73
C ASP A 332 1.51 -20.34 15.53
N SER A 333 0.83 -19.35 14.94
CA SER A 333 -0.57 -19.42 14.50
C SER A 333 -0.85 -18.42 13.38
N GLN A 334 -2.00 -18.55 12.71
CA GLN A 334 -2.44 -17.58 11.70
C GLN A 334 -2.50 -16.16 12.28
N LEU A 335 -3.06 -16.02 13.48
CA LEU A 335 -3.17 -14.73 14.16
C LEU A 335 -1.79 -14.13 14.48
N ALA A 336 -0.83 -14.94 14.93
CA ALA A 336 0.53 -14.48 15.20
C ALA A 336 1.22 -14.00 13.92
N SER A 337 1.08 -14.76 12.82
CA SER A 337 1.64 -14.41 11.51
C SER A 337 1.02 -13.13 10.94
N ASP A 338 -0.30 -12.97 11.06
CA ASP A 338 -1.01 -11.77 10.61
C ASP A 338 -0.64 -10.53 11.43
N ARG A 339 -0.46 -10.68 12.75
CA ARG A 339 0.06 -9.60 13.62
C ARG A 339 1.48 -9.20 13.25
N PHE A 340 2.36 -10.18 12.97
CA PHE A 340 3.70 -9.89 12.47
C PHE A 340 3.67 -9.10 11.17
N LEU A 341 2.85 -9.50 10.19
CA LEU A 341 2.73 -8.74 8.93
C LEU A 341 2.05 -7.37 9.13
N TRP A 342 1.16 -7.24 10.12
CA TRP A 342 0.61 -5.94 10.52
C TRP A 342 1.71 -5.02 11.05
N ASP A 343 2.54 -5.50 11.98
CA ASP A 343 3.68 -4.76 12.53
C ASP A 343 4.67 -4.37 11.43
N MET A 344 4.93 -5.28 10.49
CA MET A 344 5.78 -5.06 9.33
C MET A 344 5.24 -3.90 8.47
N ARG A 345 3.96 -3.95 8.05
CA ARG A 345 3.36 -2.87 7.25
C ARG A 345 3.30 -1.54 8.01
N ARG A 346 3.02 -1.59 9.31
CA ARG A 346 3.00 -0.40 10.17
C ARG A 346 4.39 0.22 10.29
N LEU A 347 5.45 -0.58 10.36
CA LEU A 347 6.83 -0.09 10.36
C LEU A 347 7.21 0.54 9.02
N VAL A 348 6.80 -0.07 7.90
CA VAL A 348 6.98 0.52 6.56
C VAL A 348 6.30 1.89 6.49
N ALA A 349 5.04 2.00 6.93
CA ALA A 349 4.32 3.27 6.92
C ALA A 349 4.98 4.34 7.81
N ASP A 350 5.42 3.96 9.01
CA ASP A 350 6.15 4.86 9.93
C ASP A 350 7.46 5.35 9.27
N LYS A 351 8.26 4.46 8.67
CA LYS A 351 9.53 4.83 8.03
C LYS A 351 9.32 5.67 6.76
N VAL A 352 8.31 5.38 5.94
CA VAL A 352 7.98 6.21 4.77
C VAL A 352 7.56 7.64 5.19
N ALA A 353 6.85 7.80 6.32
CA ALA A 353 6.54 9.11 6.85
C ALA A 353 7.78 9.80 7.45
N TYR A 354 8.48 9.16 8.38
CA TYR A 354 9.52 9.81 9.18
C TYR A 354 10.91 9.83 8.54
N ASP A 355 11.28 8.77 7.82
CA ASP A 355 12.59 8.63 7.19
C ASP A 355 12.61 9.20 5.77
N TYR A 356 11.52 9.08 5.00
CA TYR A 356 11.43 9.71 3.68
C TYR A 356 10.92 11.14 3.73
N VAL A 357 9.68 11.40 4.12
CA VAL A 357 9.16 12.79 4.17
C VAL A 357 9.89 13.60 5.23
N GLY A 358 9.95 13.09 6.46
CA GLY A 358 10.67 13.75 7.54
C GLY A 358 12.16 13.88 7.26
N GLY A 359 12.77 12.86 6.63
CA GLY A 359 14.17 12.91 6.21
C GLY A 359 14.45 13.98 5.16
N LEU A 360 13.60 14.10 4.14
CA LEU A 360 13.74 15.13 3.10
C LEU A 360 13.51 16.53 3.67
N ARG A 361 12.53 16.70 4.56
CA ARG A 361 12.34 17.95 5.31
C ARG A 361 13.60 18.35 6.06
N ASP A 362 14.14 17.42 6.85
CA ASP A 362 15.29 17.71 7.72
C ASP A 362 16.56 18.07 6.92
N ILE A 363 16.83 17.39 5.79
CA ILE A 363 17.96 17.77 4.92
C ILE A 363 17.72 19.09 4.20
N SER A 364 16.49 19.34 3.73
CA SER A 364 16.11 20.62 3.08
C SER A 364 16.30 21.81 4.02
N HIS A 365 15.95 21.66 5.30
CA HIS A 365 16.11 22.69 6.32
C HIS A 365 17.57 23.10 6.52
N LYS A 366 18.53 22.17 6.38
CA LYS A 366 19.98 22.49 6.45
C LYS A 366 20.43 23.47 5.37
N HIS A 367 19.66 23.60 4.29
CA HIS A 367 19.92 24.52 3.18
C HIS A 367 18.96 25.72 3.16
N GLY A 368 18.17 25.93 4.22
CA GLY A 368 17.20 27.03 4.30
C GLY A 368 16.00 26.86 3.35
N LEU A 369 15.74 25.63 2.91
CA LEU A 369 14.60 25.26 2.06
C LEU A 369 13.51 24.62 2.93
N LYS A 370 12.26 24.74 2.49
CA LYS A 370 11.10 24.03 3.05
C LYS A 370 10.65 22.91 2.11
N THR A 371 9.85 21.97 2.60
CA THR A 371 9.19 20.97 1.75
C THR A 371 7.72 21.32 1.49
N TRP A 372 7.26 21.02 0.29
CA TRP A 372 5.84 20.96 -0.06
C TRP A 372 5.53 19.55 -0.53
N LEU A 373 4.50 18.93 0.04
CA LEU A 373 4.17 17.52 -0.17
C LEU A 373 2.73 17.34 -0.61
N GLU A 374 2.52 16.63 -1.71
CA GLU A 374 1.25 15.95 -1.96
C GLU A 374 1.18 14.70 -1.08
N ASN A 375 0.33 14.73 -0.05
CA ASN A 375 0.39 13.70 1.01
C ASN A 375 -0.39 12.42 0.72
N TYR A 376 -0.76 12.24 -0.54
CA TYR A 376 -1.44 11.08 -1.04
C TYR A 376 -0.56 10.36 -2.06
N GLY A 377 -0.99 9.19 -2.50
CA GLY A 377 -0.33 8.45 -3.55
C GLY A 377 -1.28 7.53 -4.28
N HIS A 378 -1.11 7.46 -5.59
CA HIS A 378 -1.76 6.47 -6.44
C HIS A 378 -0.78 5.32 -6.70
N TRP A 379 -1.23 4.17 -7.19
CA TRP A 379 -0.29 3.11 -7.63
C TRP A 379 0.74 2.70 -6.58
N GLY A 380 0.26 2.05 -5.52
CA GLY A 380 1.10 1.34 -4.55
C GLY A 380 1.72 2.17 -3.43
N PHE A 381 1.07 3.25 -2.99
CA PHE A 381 1.42 3.94 -1.74
C PHE A 381 1.41 2.98 -0.53
N PRO A 382 2.54 2.81 0.18
CA PRO A 382 2.65 1.89 1.31
C PRO A 382 2.40 2.55 2.68
N GLY A 383 2.10 3.85 2.72
CA GLY A 383 2.04 4.64 3.94
C GLY A 383 0.65 4.79 4.56
N GLU A 384 0.57 5.73 5.51
CA GLU A 384 -0.66 6.23 6.11
C GLU A 384 -0.73 7.75 5.88
N PHE A 385 -1.71 8.19 5.08
CA PHE A 385 -1.73 9.53 4.47
C PHE A 385 -1.68 10.71 5.45
N LEU A 386 -2.24 10.59 6.67
CA LEU A 386 -2.22 11.69 7.64
C LEU A 386 -0.84 11.84 8.24
N MET A 387 -0.25 10.75 8.74
CA MET A 387 1.12 10.74 9.28
C MET A 387 2.16 11.14 8.24
N TYR A 388 2.02 10.63 7.01
CA TYR A 388 2.86 11.00 5.87
C TYR A 388 2.83 12.51 5.63
N GLY A 389 1.63 13.09 5.52
CA GLY A 389 1.43 14.54 5.40
C GLY A 389 1.93 15.33 6.60
N GLY A 390 1.79 14.79 7.81
CA GLY A 390 2.22 15.41 9.06
C GLY A 390 3.71 15.76 9.06
N GLN A 391 4.54 14.99 8.36
CA GLN A 391 5.99 15.17 8.36
C GLN A 391 6.53 16.26 7.41
N SER A 392 5.72 16.87 6.54
CA SER A 392 6.17 17.96 5.66
C SER A 392 6.16 19.36 6.32
N ASP A 393 6.69 20.40 5.66
CA ASP A 393 6.42 21.79 6.09
C ASP A 393 5.08 22.30 5.57
N GLU A 394 4.86 22.15 4.26
CA GLU A 394 3.64 22.50 3.56
C GLU A 394 3.00 21.25 2.95
N ILE A 395 1.67 21.27 2.77
CA ILE A 395 0.90 20.13 2.29
C ILE A 395 0.03 20.51 1.10
N GLY A 396 -0.24 19.54 0.23
CA GLY A 396 -0.98 19.65 -1.01
C GLY A 396 -1.95 18.49 -1.20
N GLY A 397 -3.16 18.82 -1.66
CA GLY A 397 -4.01 17.89 -2.39
C GLY A 397 -3.84 18.12 -3.90
N GLU A 398 -4.72 17.54 -4.69
CA GLU A 398 -4.83 17.79 -6.13
C GLU A 398 -6.28 17.74 -6.57
N PHE A 399 -6.66 18.46 -7.61
CA PHE A 399 -7.89 18.18 -8.33
C PHE A 399 -7.79 18.52 -9.81
N TRP A 400 -8.41 17.66 -10.60
CA TRP A 400 -8.56 17.87 -12.03
C TRP A 400 -9.68 18.86 -12.30
N SER A 401 -9.77 19.45 -13.48
CA SER A 401 -10.78 20.44 -13.83
C SER A 401 -12.20 19.86 -13.97
N ALA A 402 -12.34 18.53 -14.02
CA ALA A 402 -13.61 17.81 -14.11
C ALA A 402 -13.48 16.39 -13.51
N GLY A 403 -14.58 15.65 -13.45
CA GLY A 403 -14.61 14.24 -13.01
C GLY A 403 -14.57 14.09 -11.48
N ASP A 404 -13.98 13.01 -10.98
CA ASP A 404 -13.92 12.70 -9.55
C ASP A 404 -12.51 12.75 -8.94
N LEU A 405 -11.49 12.98 -9.78
CA LEU A 405 -10.11 13.15 -9.31
C LEU A 405 -9.97 14.44 -8.48
N GLY A 406 -9.58 14.26 -7.23
CA GLY A 406 -9.50 15.30 -6.19
C GLY A 406 -10.41 15.06 -5.00
N ASN A 407 -11.35 14.12 -5.08
CA ASN A 407 -12.27 13.83 -3.96
C ASN A 407 -11.55 13.24 -2.74
N ILE A 408 -10.49 12.45 -2.93
CA ILE A 408 -9.74 11.81 -1.82
C ILE A 408 -8.54 12.66 -1.44
N GLU A 409 -7.86 13.20 -2.44
CA GLU A 409 -6.59 13.91 -2.38
C GLU A 409 -6.75 15.21 -1.57
N ASN A 410 -7.78 16.01 -1.87
CA ASN A 410 -8.06 17.23 -1.11
C ASN A 410 -8.55 16.92 0.31
N ARG A 411 -9.34 15.86 0.50
CA ARG A 411 -9.79 15.47 1.85
C ARG A 411 -8.62 14.99 2.70
N ALA A 412 -7.67 14.28 2.09
CA ALA A 412 -6.45 13.82 2.70
C ALA A 412 -5.57 15.01 3.14
N ALA A 413 -5.35 15.97 2.25
CA ALA A 413 -4.54 17.15 2.52
C ALA A 413 -5.17 18.09 3.55
N THR A 414 -6.49 18.30 3.48
CA THR A 414 -7.22 19.15 4.43
C THR A 414 -7.24 18.55 5.83
N SER A 415 -7.59 17.27 5.96
CA SER A 415 -7.57 16.58 7.25
C SER A 415 -6.18 16.59 7.88
N ALA A 416 -5.13 16.23 7.10
CA ALA A 416 -3.76 16.26 7.59
C ALA A 416 -3.33 17.69 7.95
N GLY A 417 -3.66 18.69 7.12
CA GLY A 417 -3.36 20.08 7.37
C GLY A 417 -3.97 20.57 8.69
N HIS A 418 -5.25 20.29 8.93
CA HIS A 418 -5.94 20.67 10.15
C HIS A 418 -5.36 19.97 11.39
N ILE A 419 -5.24 18.63 11.38
CA ILE A 419 -4.86 17.91 12.60
C ILE A 419 -3.38 18.12 12.99
N TYR A 420 -2.51 18.42 12.03
CA TYR A 420 -1.10 18.76 12.29
C TYR A 420 -0.84 20.27 12.41
N GLY A 421 -1.87 21.12 12.35
CA GLY A 421 -1.74 22.56 12.56
C GLY A 421 -1.04 23.31 11.41
N LYS A 422 -1.12 22.80 10.18
CA LYS A 422 -0.59 23.46 8.98
C LYS A 422 -1.57 24.52 8.50
N LYS A 423 -1.13 25.78 8.48
CA LYS A 423 -1.97 26.91 8.07
C LYS A 423 -2.26 26.95 6.57
N LYS A 424 -1.27 26.56 5.76
CA LYS A 424 -1.32 26.63 4.29
C LYS A 424 -1.53 25.23 3.74
N ILE A 425 -2.71 24.99 3.18
CA ILE A 425 -3.15 23.72 2.61
C ILE A 425 -3.37 23.96 1.13
N SER A 426 -2.43 23.47 0.33
CA SER A 426 -2.42 23.72 -1.10
C SER A 426 -3.23 22.70 -1.86
N ALA A 427 -3.52 22.99 -3.13
CA ALA A 427 -3.83 21.94 -4.09
C ALA A 427 -3.16 22.19 -5.43
N GLU A 428 -2.61 21.15 -6.06
CA GLU A 428 -2.45 21.11 -7.51
C GLU A 428 -3.85 21.27 -8.14
N SER A 429 -4.08 22.41 -8.78
CA SER A 429 -5.43 22.89 -9.06
C SER A 429 -5.71 22.94 -10.55
N ASN A 430 -6.80 22.29 -10.92
CA ASN A 430 -7.37 22.26 -12.26
C ASN A 430 -6.50 21.53 -13.29
N THR A 431 -5.96 20.36 -12.96
CA THR A 431 -5.30 19.48 -13.94
C THR A 431 -6.27 19.04 -15.03
N SER A 432 -5.82 18.84 -16.27
CA SER A 432 -6.71 18.52 -17.40
C SER A 432 -6.14 17.42 -18.27
N GLY A 433 -6.86 16.31 -18.37
CA GLY A 433 -6.61 15.23 -19.34
C GLY A 433 -7.03 15.54 -20.78
N GLY A 434 -7.41 16.80 -21.05
CA GLY A 434 -7.81 17.27 -22.37
C GLY A 434 -9.32 17.24 -22.65
N PRO A 435 -9.73 17.47 -23.92
CA PRO A 435 -8.88 17.90 -25.04
C PRO A 435 -8.12 19.20 -24.73
N ALA A 436 -6.93 19.36 -25.31
CA ALA A 436 -6.10 20.54 -25.09
C ALA A 436 -6.85 21.85 -25.38
N TYR A 437 -6.58 22.90 -24.61
CA TYR A 437 -7.19 24.24 -24.73
C TYR A 437 -8.73 24.27 -24.63
N SER A 438 -9.36 23.22 -24.10
CA SER A 438 -10.82 23.13 -23.98
C SER A 438 -11.41 23.70 -22.69
N ARG A 439 -10.56 24.21 -21.78
CA ARG A 439 -10.98 24.76 -20.48
C ARG A 439 -10.67 26.25 -20.40
N TYR A 440 -11.48 26.95 -19.61
CA TYR A 440 -11.34 28.37 -19.33
C TYR A 440 -11.85 28.66 -17.91
N PRO A 441 -11.45 29.79 -17.28
CA PRO A 441 -11.70 30.05 -15.86
C PRO A 441 -13.13 29.85 -15.35
N ALA A 442 -14.14 30.22 -16.14
CA ALA A 442 -15.53 30.05 -15.72
C ALA A 442 -15.95 28.57 -15.56
N MET A 443 -15.37 27.64 -16.32
CA MET A 443 -15.58 26.20 -16.13
C MET A 443 -14.89 25.69 -14.86
N MET A 444 -13.70 26.21 -14.56
CA MET A 444 -12.88 25.79 -13.42
C MET A 444 -13.41 26.30 -12.09
N LYS A 445 -14.15 27.43 -12.10
CA LYS A 445 -14.63 28.10 -10.88
C LYS A 445 -15.43 27.18 -9.96
N GLN A 446 -16.46 26.49 -10.47
CA GLN A 446 -17.33 25.67 -9.64
C GLN A 446 -16.54 24.61 -8.85
N ARG A 447 -15.57 23.97 -9.52
CA ARG A 447 -14.76 22.92 -8.92
C ARG A 447 -13.72 23.46 -7.96
N THR A 448 -13.11 24.60 -8.29
CA THR A 448 -12.24 25.33 -7.36
C THR A 448 -13.00 25.69 -6.08
N ASP A 449 -14.21 26.22 -6.20
CA ASP A 449 -15.05 26.60 -5.05
C ASP A 449 -15.45 25.40 -4.19
N ARG A 450 -15.68 24.24 -4.81
CA ARG A 450 -15.94 22.98 -4.10
C ARG A 450 -14.79 22.62 -3.18
N PHE A 451 -13.56 22.63 -3.67
CA PHE A 451 -12.39 22.24 -2.86
C PHE A 451 -11.97 23.33 -1.86
N PHE A 452 -12.29 24.59 -2.13
CA PHE A 452 -12.26 25.64 -1.11
C PHE A 452 -13.23 25.36 0.03
N ALA A 453 -14.45 24.91 -0.26
CA ALA A 453 -15.41 24.52 0.78
C ALA A 453 -15.00 23.23 1.52
N GLU A 454 -14.11 22.43 0.94
CA GLU A 454 -13.53 21.24 1.58
C GLU A 454 -12.41 21.58 2.57
N GLY A 455 -11.70 22.68 2.33
CA GLY A 455 -10.66 23.20 3.21
C GLY A 455 -9.37 23.64 2.49
N ILE A 456 -9.27 23.48 1.16
CA ILE A 456 -8.13 23.98 0.40
C ILE A 456 -8.10 25.51 0.48
N ASN A 457 -6.94 26.07 0.82
CA ASN A 457 -6.81 27.51 1.04
C ASN A 457 -5.58 28.12 0.34
N ASN A 458 -4.86 27.36 -0.47
CA ASN A 458 -3.76 27.84 -1.30
C ASN A 458 -3.75 27.16 -2.69
N THR A 459 -3.92 27.95 -3.75
CA THR A 459 -4.04 27.41 -5.12
C THR A 459 -2.67 27.34 -5.81
N LEU A 460 -2.28 26.16 -6.32
CA LEU A 460 -1.24 26.01 -7.32
C LEU A 460 -1.89 25.66 -8.67
N LEU A 461 -1.76 26.51 -9.68
CA LEU A 461 -2.39 26.24 -10.98
C LEU A 461 -1.57 25.24 -11.80
N HIS A 462 -2.14 24.07 -12.07
CA HIS A 462 -1.57 23.07 -12.98
C HIS A 462 -2.10 23.30 -14.40
N VAL A 463 -1.28 23.71 -15.37
CA VAL A 463 0.17 23.97 -15.31
C VAL A 463 0.53 25.18 -16.18
N TYR A 464 1.59 25.89 -15.81
CA TYR A 464 2.18 26.89 -16.71
C TYR A 464 3.28 26.24 -17.55
N ILE A 465 2.97 25.93 -18.81
CA ILE A 465 3.95 25.33 -19.74
C ILE A 465 4.86 26.42 -20.31
N HIS A 466 6.16 26.16 -20.32
CA HIS A 466 7.12 27.09 -20.90
C HIS A 466 6.92 27.21 -22.42
N GLN A 467 6.86 28.45 -22.92
CA GLN A 467 6.63 28.76 -24.34
C GLN A 467 7.89 29.42 -24.95
N PRO A 468 8.82 28.63 -25.52
CA PRO A 468 10.11 29.13 -26.02
C PRO A 468 10.01 29.81 -27.40
N TYR A 469 8.91 29.64 -28.12
CA TYR A 469 8.73 30.15 -29.48
C TYR A 469 7.74 31.32 -29.49
N GLU A 470 8.16 32.47 -30.02
CA GLU A 470 7.28 33.64 -30.16
C GLU A 470 6.28 33.47 -31.31
N ASP A 471 6.68 32.80 -32.39
CA ASP A 471 5.97 32.71 -33.68
C ASP A 471 5.12 31.44 -33.84
N LYS A 472 4.97 30.64 -32.78
CA LYS A 472 4.17 29.41 -32.80
C LYS A 472 2.99 29.51 -31.84
N ASP A 473 1.79 29.42 -32.40
CA ASP A 473 0.52 29.34 -31.66
C ASP A 473 -0.20 28.00 -31.96
N PRO A 474 -0.86 27.37 -30.98
CA PRO A 474 -0.99 27.81 -29.58
C PRO A 474 0.27 27.52 -28.73
N GLY A 475 1.37 27.07 -29.34
CA GLY A 475 2.65 26.87 -28.66
C GLY A 475 2.94 25.40 -28.33
N VAL A 476 3.88 25.20 -27.41
CA VAL A 476 4.23 23.89 -26.84
C VAL A 476 3.11 23.44 -25.90
N ASN A 477 2.81 22.14 -25.87
CA ASN A 477 1.90 21.58 -24.88
C ASN A 477 2.51 20.33 -24.22
N ALA A 478 2.07 20.02 -23.00
CA ALA A 478 2.39 18.81 -22.26
C ALA A 478 1.27 17.77 -22.42
N TRP A 479 1.45 16.56 -21.86
CA TRP A 479 0.42 15.52 -21.88
C TRP A 479 -0.82 15.88 -21.02
N PHE A 480 -0.64 16.77 -20.04
CA PHE A 480 -1.71 17.30 -19.20
C PHE A 480 -1.72 18.83 -19.20
N GLY A 481 -2.92 19.40 -19.26
CA GLY A 481 -3.19 20.83 -19.03
C GLY A 481 -3.55 21.10 -17.57
N ASN A 482 -4.17 22.22 -17.22
CA ASN A 482 -4.69 23.26 -18.09
C ASN A 482 -3.61 24.21 -18.61
N GLU A 483 -3.79 24.69 -19.84
CA GLU A 483 -2.83 25.55 -20.52
C GLU A 483 -2.91 26.99 -19.98
N PHE A 484 -2.42 27.25 -18.76
CA PHE A 484 -2.39 28.58 -18.15
C PHE A 484 -1.31 29.50 -18.72
N ASP A 485 -0.63 29.07 -19.78
CA ASP A 485 0.49 29.79 -20.36
C ASP A 485 0.07 30.98 -21.25
N ARG A 486 1.07 31.79 -21.60
CA ARG A 486 0.89 33.06 -22.32
C ARG A 486 0.29 32.96 -23.72
N LYS A 487 0.25 31.78 -24.33
CA LYS A 487 -0.28 31.56 -25.68
C LYS A 487 -1.76 31.17 -25.66
N ASN A 488 -2.36 30.97 -24.48
CA ASN A 488 -3.80 30.74 -24.38
C ASN A 488 -4.60 32.02 -24.70
N THR A 489 -5.70 31.86 -25.44
CA THR A 489 -6.60 32.92 -25.90
C THR A 489 -7.08 33.88 -24.79
N TRP A 490 -7.24 33.38 -23.57
CA TRP A 490 -7.71 34.16 -22.41
C TRP A 490 -6.60 34.61 -21.45
N PHE A 491 -5.33 34.35 -21.75
CA PHE A 491 -4.22 34.64 -20.83
C PHE A 491 -4.13 36.11 -20.44
N SER A 492 -4.39 37.02 -21.39
CA SER A 492 -4.41 38.48 -21.14
C SER A 492 -5.43 38.92 -20.09
N GLN A 493 -6.39 38.04 -19.75
CA GLN A 493 -7.43 38.26 -18.73
C GLN A 493 -7.25 37.34 -17.50
N LEU A 494 -6.17 36.57 -17.40
CA LEU A 494 -5.92 35.64 -16.30
C LEU A 494 -5.82 36.34 -14.93
N ASN A 495 -5.52 37.64 -14.91
CA ASN A 495 -5.54 38.44 -13.70
C ASN A 495 -6.93 38.44 -13.01
N ILE A 496 -8.03 38.40 -13.78
CA ILE A 496 -9.39 38.37 -13.22
C ILE A 496 -9.60 37.10 -12.37
N PHE A 497 -9.16 35.95 -12.89
CA PHE A 497 -9.27 34.68 -12.17
C PHE A 497 -8.29 34.60 -11.01
N THR A 498 -7.03 34.99 -11.20
CA THR A 498 -6.02 34.93 -10.13
C THR A 498 -6.30 35.91 -8.99
N ASP A 499 -6.91 37.07 -9.25
CA ASP A 499 -7.35 37.99 -8.19
C ASP A 499 -8.51 37.42 -7.37
N TYR A 500 -9.42 36.68 -8.01
CA TYR A 500 -10.44 35.90 -7.30
C TYR A 500 -9.79 34.86 -6.37
N LEU A 501 -8.88 34.04 -6.90
CA LEU A 501 -8.17 33.01 -6.12
C LEU A 501 -7.41 33.61 -4.94
N LYS A 502 -6.68 34.71 -5.14
CA LYS A 502 -5.94 35.39 -4.06
C LYS A 502 -6.85 35.86 -2.93
N ARG A 503 -8.01 36.45 -3.25
CA ARG A 503 -8.98 36.92 -2.23
C ARG A 503 -9.60 35.77 -1.47
N ALA A 504 -10.00 34.71 -2.17
CA ALA A 504 -10.55 33.50 -1.55
C ALA A 504 -9.52 32.86 -0.62
N ASN A 505 -8.32 32.57 -1.12
CA ASN A 505 -7.22 31.98 -0.35
C ASN A 505 -6.85 32.83 0.87
N PHE A 506 -6.80 34.16 0.70
CA PHE A 506 -6.57 35.07 1.83
C PHE A 506 -7.61 34.88 2.93
N MET A 507 -8.91 34.88 2.58
CA MET A 507 -9.98 34.72 3.57
C MET A 507 -9.99 33.33 4.21
N LEU A 508 -9.73 32.27 3.44
CA LEU A 508 -9.73 30.88 3.90
C LEU A 508 -8.53 30.53 4.81
N GLN A 509 -7.48 31.35 4.79
CA GLN A 509 -6.33 31.20 5.69
C GLN A 509 -6.48 31.97 7.02
N GLN A 510 -7.63 32.62 7.25
CA GLN A 510 -7.89 33.33 8.50
C GLN A 510 -8.42 32.38 9.57
N GLY A 511 -7.94 32.52 10.81
CA GLY A 511 -8.39 31.71 11.93
C GLY A 511 -7.99 30.23 11.82
N LEU A 512 -8.85 29.36 12.35
CA LEU A 512 -8.72 27.90 12.32
C LEU A 512 -9.94 27.29 11.64
N ASN A 513 -9.77 26.10 11.05
CA ASN A 513 -10.88 25.33 10.53
C ASN A 513 -11.88 24.98 11.66
N VAL A 514 -13.17 24.95 11.31
CA VAL A 514 -14.24 24.51 12.21
C VAL A 514 -14.82 23.21 11.66
N ALA A 515 -14.54 22.10 12.35
CA ALA A 515 -15.08 20.78 12.07
C ALA A 515 -15.71 20.20 13.33
N ASP A 516 -16.88 19.58 13.20
CA ASP A 516 -17.61 19.06 14.34
C ASP A 516 -17.19 17.63 14.69
N VAL A 517 -16.74 16.87 13.70
CA VAL A 517 -16.51 15.42 13.81
C VAL A 517 -15.07 15.07 13.47
N ALA A 518 -14.42 14.28 14.32
CA ALA A 518 -13.16 13.60 14.02
C ALA A 518 -13.46 12.13 13.67
N TYR A 519 -13.22 11.70 12.44
CA TYR A 519 -13.37 10.29 12.05
C TYR A 519 -12.03 9.56 12.17
N PHE A 520 -11.93 8.62 13.09
CA PHE A 520 -10.74 7.81 13.25
C PHE A 520 -10.56 6.86 12.05
N ILE A 521 -9.39 6.87 11.42
CA ILE A 521 -9.14 6.07 10.21
C ILE A 521 -8.81 4.59 10.49
N GLY A 522 -8.67 4.21 11.76
CA GLY A 522 -8.11 2.93 12.17
C GLY A 522 -6.58 2.95 12.21
N GLU A 523 -5.96 1.78 12.33
CA GLU A 523 -4.50 1.66 12.54
C GLU A 523 -3.80 0.78 11.52
N ASP A 524 -4.56 0.03 10.70
CA ASP A 524 -3.99 -0.73 9.60
C ASP A 524 -3.24 0.17 8.62
N ALA A 525 -2.25 -0.40 7.95
CA ALA A 525 -1.53 0.22 6.86
C ALA A 525 -1.40 -0.80 5.71
N PRO A 526 -1.40 -0.35 4.45
CA PRO A 526 -1.51 1.04 3.98
C PRO A 526 -2.91 1.68 4.14
N LYS A 527 -2.97 3.02 4.23
CA LYS A 527 -4.21 3.80 4.23
C LYS A 527 -4.07 5.05 3.37
N MET A 528 -4.95 5.16 2.38
CA MET A 528 -5.08 6.31 1.48
C MET A 528 -6.26 7.22 1.79
N THR A 529 -7.24 6.73 2.55
CA THR A 529 -8.43 7.48 2.93
C THR A 529 -9.05 6.88 4.20
N GLY A 530 -9.93 7.64 4.83
CA GLY A 530 -10.80 7.15 5.91
C GLY A 530 -12.20 6.76 5.42
N ILE A 531 -13.08 6.50 6.38
CA ILE A 531 -14.50 6.23 6.13
C ILE A 531 -15.35 7.16 6.99
N THR A 532 -16.48 7.61 6.44
CA THR A 532 -17.53 8.33 7.18
C THR A 532 -18.69 7.38 7.44
N ASP A 533 -18.56 6.52 8.45
CA ASP A 533 -19.60 5.59 8.89
C ASP A 533 -19.87 5.79 10.40
N PRO A 534 -21.02 6.37 10.79
CA PRO A 534 -22.14 6.79 9.92
C PRO A 534 -21.77 7.98 9.01
N PRO A 535 -22.51 8.18 7.89
CA PRO A 535 -22.28 9.31 7.00
C PRO A 535 -22.49 10.64 7.73
N LEU A 536 -21.66 11.63 7.39
CA LEU A 536 -21.74 12.95 8.00
C LEU A 536 -23.08 13.65 7.64
N PRO A 537 -23.83 14.17 8.63
CA PRO A 537 -25.04 14.93 8.35
C PRO A 537 -24.78 16.24 7.60
N VAL A 538 -25.74 16.66 6.77
CA VAL A 538 -25.67 17.94 6.04
C VAL A 538 -25.54 19.11 7.02
N GLY A 539 -24.62 20.03 6.72
CA GLY A 539 -24.39 21.24 7.52
C GLY A 539 -23.25 21.12 8.54
N TYR A 540 -22.62 19.94 8.66
CA TYR A 540 -21.46 19.69 9.52
C TYR A 540 -20.19 19.52 8.68
N GLN A 541 -19.04 19.70 9.33
CA GLN A 541 -17.71 19.43 8.75
C GLN A 541 -16.95 18.39 9.58
N PHE A 542 -15.96 17.77 8.96
CA PHE A 542 -15.16 16.74 9.61
C PHE A 542 -13.70 16.77 9.18
N ASP A 543 -12.86 16.15 9.99
CA ASP A 543 -11.51 15.74 9.60
C ASP A 543 -11.33 14.24 9.84
N TYR A 544 -10.49 13.61 9.03
CA TYR A 544 -9.92 12.33 9.40
C TYR A 544 -8.87 12.48 10.50
N MET A 545 -8.82 11.51 11.40
CA MET A 545 -7.96 11.50 12.58
C MET A 545 -7.17 10.19 12.64
N ASN A 546 -5.87 10.25 12.94
CA ASN A 546 -5.03 9.07 13.12
C ASN A 546 -4.67 8.82 14.59
N ALA A 547 -4.11 7.65 14.86
CA ALA A 547 -3.72 7.24 16.20
C ALA A 547 -2.60 8.13 16.78
N GLU A 548 -1.67 8.61 15.94
CA GLU A 548 -0.57 9.46 16.40
C GLU A 548 -1.09 10.73 17.08
N VAL A 549 -1.99 11.47 16.42
CA VAL A 549 -2.53 12.72 16.95
C VAL A 549 -3.42 12.45 18.17
N ILE A 550 -4.21 11.37 18.17
CA ILE A 550 -5.00 10.96 19.35
C ILE A 550 -4.09 10.73 20.55
N LEU A 551 -3.01 9.97 20.38
CA LEU A 551 -2.07 9.62 21.46
C LEU A 551 -1.27 10.83 21.95
N ARG A 552 -0.63 11.56 21.02
CA ARG A 552 0.35 12.60 21.34
C ARG A 552 -0.31 13.90 21.79
N ASP A 553 -1.37 14.32 21.11
CA ASP A 553 -1.79 15.73 21.08
C ASP A 553 -3.18 15.98 21.64
N MET A 554 -4.12 15.04 21.45
CA MET A 554 -5.54 15.24 21.76
C MET A 554 -5.82 15.30 23.27
N LYS A 555 -6.59 16.30 23.69
CA LYS A 555 -7.03 16.52 25.08
C LYS A 555 -8.48 16.97 25.12
N VAL A 556 -9.13 16.91 26.29
CA VAL A 556 -10.47 17.52 26.46
C VAL A 556 -10.35 18.92 27.06
N LYS A 557 -11.06 19.87 26.47
CA LYS A 557 -11.24 21.23 26.99
C LYS A 557 -12.69 21.66 26.77
N ASP A 558 -13.38 22.06 27.83
CA ASP A 558 -14.78 22.51 27.79
C ASP A 558 -15.72 21.49 27.12
N GLY A 559 -15.47 20.19 27.31
CA GLY A 559 -16.23 19.08 26.70
C GLY A 559 -15.88 18.80 25.23
N LEU A 560 -14.89 19.48 24.65
CA LEU A 560 -14.46 19.31 23.26
C LEU A 560 -13.09 18.64 23.18
N LEU A 561 -12.92 17.77 22.19
CA LEU A 561 -11.63 17.20 21.80
C LEU A 561 -10.79 18.30 21.14
N THR A 562 -9.69 18.68 21.77
CA THR A 562 -8.91 19.87 21.43
C THR A 562 -7.47 19.50 21.11
N LEU A 563 -6.97 20.01 19.99
CA LEU A 563 -5.58 19.88 19.56
C LEU A 563 -4.73 21.08 20.05
N PRO A 564 -3.39 20.95 20.13
CA PRO A 564 -2.51 21.97 20.72
C PRO A 564 -2.61 23.36 20.08
N HIS A 565 -2.87 23.43 18.78
CA HIS A 565 -3.00 24.69 18.03
C HIS A 565 -4.40 25.29 18.10
N GLY A 566 -5.36 24.62 18.76
CA GLY A 566 -6.69 25.15 19.05
C GLY A 566 -7.83 24.61 18.18
N THR A 567 -7.57 23.73 17.21
CA THR A 567 -8.65 23.03 16.48
C THR A 567 -9.41 22.12 17.45
N GLN A 568 -10.74 22.13 17.36
CA GLN A 568 -11.62 21.42 18.27
C GLN A 568 -12.67 20.59 17.53
N TYR A 569 -13.04 19.45 18.10
CA TYR A 569 -14.09 18.56 17.61
C TYR A 569 -15.07 18.24 18.74
N LYS A 570 -16.35 18.09 18.39
CA LYS A 570 -17.41 17.73 19.34
C LYS A 570 -17.47 16.23 19.60
N ILE A 571 -17.10 15.41 18.61
CA ILE A 571 -17.23 13.96 18.68
C ILE A 571 -16.11 13.25 17.92
N LEU A 572 -15.59 12.16 18.51
CA LEU A 572 -14.73 11.19 17.83
C LEU A 572 -15.57 10.01 17.37
N VAL A 573 -15.52 9.69 16.08
CA VAL A 573 -16.21 8.53 15.51
C VAL A 573 -15.18 7.42 15.25
N LEU A 574 -15.45 6.24 15.78
CA LEU A 574 -14.64 5.03 15.59
C LEU A 574 -15.23 4.20 14.44
N PRO A 575 -14.38 3.68 13.54
CA PRO A 575 -14.84 2.80 12.48
C PRO A 575 -15.28 1.46 13.05
N LYS A 576 -16.04 0.69 12.26
CA LYS A 576 -16.48 -0.68 12.62
C LYS A 576 -15.33 -1.67 12.52
N LEU A 577 -14.41 -1.59 13.47
CA LEU A 577 -13.27 -2.50 13.65
C LEU A 577 -13.37 -3.21 15.00
N GLU A 578 -12.99 -4.48 15.04
CA GLU A 578 -13.00 -5.30 16.27
C GLU A 578 -11.67 -5.24 17.02
N THR A 579 -10.65 -4.60 16.44
CA THR A 579 -9.30 -4.53 17.02
C THR A 579 -8.82 -3.08 17.11
N MET A 580 -8.05 -2.81 18.15
CA MET A 580 -7.42 -1.54 18.44
C MET A 580 -6.20 -1.80 19.32
N ARG A 581 -5.11 -1.07 19.13
CA ARG A 581 -3.94 -1.19 20.00
C ARG A 581 -4.29 -0.75 21.44
N PRO A 582 -3.80 -1.47 22.47
CA PRO A 582 -4.14 -1.17 23.86
C PRO A 582 -3.90 0.28 24.28
N GLU A 583 -2.82 0.90 23.81
CA GLU A 583 -2.48 2.28 24.15
C GLU A 583 -3.47 3.30 23.56
N VAL A 584 -4.01 3.05 22.36
CA VAL A 584 -5.02 3.92 21.73
C VAL A 584 -6.34 3.78 22.46
N LEU A 585 -6.72 2.54 22.79
CA LEU A 585 -7.93 2.26 23.56
C LEU A 585 -7.88 2.93 24.94
N GLU A 586 -6.76 2.82 25.65
CA GLU A 586 -6.58 3.47 26.96
C GLU A 586 -6.62 4.99 26.85
N LYS A 587 -6.02 5.56 25.79
CA LYS A 587 -6.10 7.01 25.54
C LYS A 587 -7.53 7.47 25.26
N ILE A 588 -8.29 6.76 24.43
CA ILE A 588 -9.69 7.09 24.14
C ILE A 588 -10.53 6.99 25.40
N LYS A 589 -10.36 5.92 26.19
CA LYS A 589 -11.02 5.73 27.48
C LYS A 589 -10.75 6.91 28.43
N LYS A 590 -9.50 7.36 28.50
CA LYS A 590 -9.13 8.56 29.28
C LYS A 590 -9.85 9.81 28.77
N LEU A 591 -9.89 10.04 27.46
CA LEU A 591 -10.61 11.18 26.88
C LEU A 591 -12.10 11.15 27.23
N VAL A 592 -12.74 9.97 27.20
CA VAL A 592 -14.15 9.81 27.61
C VAL A 592 -14.34 10.19 29.07
N TYR A 593 -13.46 9.74 29.98
CA TYR A 593 -13.54 10.15 31.40
C TYR A 593 -13.32 11.65 31.63
N GLU A 594 -12.56 12.30 30.76
CA GLU A 594 -12.36 13.75 30.77
C GLU A 594 -13.53 14.53 30.14
N GLY A 595 -14.54 13.85 29.61
CA GLY A 595 -15.77 14.44 29.08
C GLY A 595 -15.88 14.46 27.55
N ALA A 596 -15.04 13.73 26.81
CA ALA A 596 -15.18 13.59 25.37
C ALA A 596 -16.40 12.75 24.99
N VAL A 597 -17.02 13.08 23.85
CA VAL A 597 -18.05 12.25 23.21
C VAL A 597 -17.39 11.36 22.16
N VAL A 598 -17.67 10.05 22.24
CA VAL A 598 -17.19 9.05 21.30
C VAL A 598 -18.39 8.26 20.76
N LEU A 599 -18.44 8.04 19.46
CA LEU A 599 -19.40 7.16 18.79
C LEU A 599 -18.65 6.01 18.12
N GLY A 600 -18.93 4.77 18.50
CA GLY A 600 -18.28 3.59 17.96
C GLY A 600 -19.03 2.31 18.34
N PRO A 601 -18.68 1.17 17.72
CA PRO A 601 -19.24 -0.14 18.06
C PRO A 601 -18.90 -0.59 19.49
#